data_AF-A0A9D1DJM5-F1
#
_entry.id   AF-A0A9D1DJM5-F1
#
_cell.length_a   1.000
_cell.length_b   1.000
_cell.length_c   1.000
_cell.angle_alpha   90.00
_cell.angle_beta   90.00
_cell.angle_gamma   90.00
#
_symmetry.space_group_name_H-M   'P 1'
#
loop_
_entity.id
_entity.type
_entity.pdbx_description
1 polymer ?
#
loop_
_entity_poly.entity_id
_entity_poly.type
_entity_poly.pdbx_seq_one_letter_code
_entity_poly.pdbx_strand_id
1 'polypeptide(L)'
;WMDRQTLYVSNSEGGRGSEVALRYSVELSLSEPLPEGVDVYFDNTREVWFSGNICVIPNAGELPAGSAAINTHTLTFDTTGASVDAATNIAVSVSVQAEQID
;
A
#
# COMPACT_ATOMS: atom_id res chain seq x y z
N TRP A 1 -5.71 -17.21 7.89
CA TRP A 1 -5.29 -16.25 8.94
C TRP A 1 -5.21 -14.86 8.31
N MET A 2 -5.23 -13.80 9.11
CA MET A 2 -5.06 -12.44 8.59
C MET A 2 -3.72 -11.88 9.04
N ASP A 3 -2.87 -11.49 8.09
CA ASP A 3 -1.67 -10.69 8.37
C ASP A 3 -1.92 -9.22 8.00
N ARG A 4 -1.42 -8.29 8.83
CA ARG A 4 -1.66 -6.85 8.67
C ARG A 4 -0.35 -6.08 8.74
N GLN A 5 -0.09 -5.28 7.72
CA GLN A 5 1.04 -4.37 7.66
C GLN A 5 0.53 -2.93 7.63
N THR A 6 1.18 -2.05 8.39
CA THR A 6 0.85 -0.61 8.44
C THR A 6 1.85 0.18 7.62
N LEU A 7 1.33 1.01 6.72
CA LEU A 7 2.13 1.91 5.89
C LEU A 7 1.90 3.35 6.33
N TYR A 8 2.98 4.11 6.48
CA TYR A 8 2.93 5.52 6.80
C TYR A 8 3.49 6.33 5.63
N VAL A 9 2.70 7.28 5.14
CA VAL A 9 3.13 8.22 4.10
C VAL A 9 3.10 9.63 4.68
N SER A 10 4.26 10.28 4.72
CA SER A 10 4.42 11.61 5.32
C SER A 10 5.04 12.60 4.34
N ASN A 11 4.57 13.84 4.35
CA ASN A 11 5.18 14.93 3.58
C ASN A 11 6.20 15.73 4.41
N SER A 12 6.71 15.16 5.50
CA SER A 12 7.59 15.86 6.43
C SER A 12 8.97 15.24 6.52
N GLU A 13 10.00 16.07 6.39
CA GLU A 13 11.38 15.71 6.70
C GLU A 13 11.89 16.64 7.82
N GLY A 14 12.44 16.05 8.90
CA GLY A 14 12.92 16.84 10.04
C GLY A 14 11.84 17.69 10.73
N GLY A 15 10.57 17.30 10.64
CA GLY A 15 9.43 18.03 11.22
C GLY A 15 8.92 19.22 10.39
N ARG A 16 9.49 19.46 9.20
CA ARG A 16 9.00 20.48 8.25
C ARG A 16 8.14 19.81 7.19
N GLY A 17 6.90 20.27 7.04
CA GLY A 17 6.03 19.83 5.94
C GLY A 17 6.48 20.42 4.60
N SER A 18 6.16 19.73 3.51
CA SER A 18 6.31 20.20 2.14
C SER A 18 5.60 21.55 1.93
N GLU A 19 6.21 22.46 1.16
CA GLU A 19 5.57 23.73 0.76
C GLU A 19 4.47 23.53 -0.30
N VAL A 20 4.42 22.35 -0.92
CA VAL A 20 3.47 22.01 -1.97
C VAL A 20 2.57 20.86 -1.53
N ALA A 21 1.34 20.85 -2.03
CA ALA A 21 0.43 19.74 -1.83
C ALA A 21 0.88 18.55 -2.69
N LEU A 22 0.72 17.35 -2.15
CA LEU A 22 1.12 16.11 -2.82
C LEU A 22 -0.09 15.21 -2.95
N ARG A 23 -0.25 14.60 -4.13
CA ARG A 23 -1.08 13.42 -4.31
C ARG A 23 -0.18 12.23 -4.54
N TYR A 24 -0.54 11.06 -4.02
CA TYR A 24 0.25 9.87 -4.25
C TYR A 24 -0.59 8.64 -4.55
N SER A 25 0.05 7.73 -5.27
CA SER A 25 -0.42 6.36 -5.48
C SER A 25 0.50 5.41 -4.73
N VAL A 26 -0.04 4.28 -4.30
CA VAL A 26 0.74 3.18 -3.70
C VAL A 26 0.83 2.07 -4.71
N GLU A 27 2.03 1.58 -4.98
CA GLU A 27 2.24 0.40 -5.79
C GLU A 27 2.79 -0.73 -4.92
N LEU A 28 2.19 -1.90 -5.06
CA LEU A 28 2.58 -3.14 -4.41
C LEU A 28 3.17 -4.06 -5.47
N SER A 29 4.36 -4.59 -5.20
CA SER A 29 5.00 -5.57 -6.07
C SER A 29 5.31 -6.84 -5.27
N LEU A 30 4.93 -7.98 -5.82
CA LEU A 30 5.15 -9.29 -5.24
C LEU A 30 6.31 -10.00 -5.94
N SER A 31 7.10 -10.76 -5.18
CA SER A 31 8.14 -11.60 -5.78
C SER A 31 7.56 -12.68 -6.69
N GLU A 32 6.35 -13.16 -6.38
CA GLU A 32 5.61 -14.19 -7.11
C GLU A 32 4.10 -13.92 -7.04
N PRO A 33 3.27 -14.46 -7.95
CA PRO A 33 1.82 -14.30 -7.87
C PRO A 33 1.24 -14.83 -6.55
N LEU A 34 0.14 -14.24 -6.10
CA LEU A 34 -0.55 -14.74 -4.91
C LEU A 34 -1.11 -16.15 -5.17
N PRO A 35 -1.06 -17.05 -4.16
CA PRO A 35 -1.73 -18.34 -4.24
C PRO A 35 -3.24 -18.18 -4.37
N GLU A 36 -3.87 -19.18 -4.98
CA GLU A 36 -5.32 -19.22 -5.10
C GLU A 36 -6.00 -19.18 -3.72
N GLY A 37 -7.02 -18.32 -3.59
CA GLY A 37 -7.79 -18.12 -2.36
C GLY A 37 -7.18 -17.14 -1.36
N VAL A 38 -6.02 -16.53 -1.67
CA VAL A 38 -5.49 -15.40 -0.89
C VAL A 38 -6.12 -14.10 -1.37
N ASP A 39 -6.74 -13.38 -0.45
CA ASP A 39 -7.31 -12.05 -0.70
C ASP A 39 -6.42 -10.95 -0.11
N VAL A 40 -6.37 -9.80 -0.79
CA VAL A 40 -5.64 -8.63 -0.33
C VAL A 40 -6.57 -7.44 -0.20
N TYR A 41 -6.40 -6.69 0.88
CA TYR A 41 -7.18 -5.50 1.17
C TYR A 41 -6.27 -4.33 1.46
N PHE A 42 -6.64 -3.15 0.97
CA PHE A 42 -6.01 -1.89 1.30
C PHE A 42 -7.03 -1.00 2.00
N ASP A 43 -6.75 -0.54 3.20
CA ASP A 43 -7.71 0.21 4.04
C ASP A 43 -9.06 -0.49 4.21
N ASN A 44 -9.02 -1.82 4.25
CA ASN A 44 -10.18 -2.72 4.30
C ASN A 44 -11.06 -2.71 3.04
N THR A 45 -10.64 -2.08 1.95
CA THR A 45 -11.27 -2.24 0.64
C THR A 45 -10.63 -3.39 -0.13
N ARG A 46 -11.46 -4.19 -0.82
CA ARG A 46 -11.01 -5.34 -1.63
C ARG A 46 -10.68 -4.93 -3.06
N GLU A 47 -10.40 -3.64 -3.31
CA GLU A 47 -10.11 -3.12 -4.65
C GLU A 47 -8.66 -3.36 -5.08
N VAL A 48 -7.92 -4.16 -4.32
CA VAL A 48 -6.53 -4.53 -4.63
C VAL A 48 -6.54 -5.66 -5.65
N TRP A 49 -6.35 -5.32 -6.92
CA TRP A 49 -6.18 -6.29 -8.01
C TRP A 49 -4.73 -6.30 -8.49
N PHE A 50 -4.12 -7.48 -8.47
CA PHE A 50 -2.78 -7.68 -9.03
C PHE A 50 -2.87 -8.01 -10.52
N SER A 51 -2.24 -7.19 -11.35
CA SER A 51 -1.92 -7.54 -12.73
C SER A 51 -0.59 -8.30 -12.75
N GLY A 52 -0.68 -9.62 -12.78
CA GLY A 52 0.48 -10.48 -12.53
C GLY A 52 0.93 -10.33 -11.07
N ASN A 53 2.08 -9.69 -10.86
CA ASN A 53 2.66 -9.50 -9.53
C ASN A 53 2.56 -8.05 -9.02
N ILE A 54 1.95 -7.15 -9.80
CA ILE A 54 1.92 -5.71 -9.47
C ILE A 54 0.48 -5.26 -9.26
N CYS A 55 0.23 -4.53 -8.18
CA CYS A 55 -1.02 -3.81 -7.95
C CYS A 55 -0.71 -2.33 -7.78
N VAL A 56 -1.50 -1.48 -8.44
CA VAL A 56 -1.42 -0.03 -8.26
C VAL A 56 -2.72 0.45 -7.64
N ILE A 57 -2.59 1.23 -6.57
CA ILE A 57 -3.67 1.84 -5.82
C ILE A 57 -3.61 3.34 -6.13
N PRO A 58 -4.34 3.79 -7.17
CA PRO A 58 -4.28 5.17 -7.60
C PRO A 58 -4.94 6.08 -6.57
N ASN A 59 -4.43 7.30 -6.42
CA ASN A 59 -5.01 8.31 -5.53
C ASN A 59 -5.20 7.79 -4.09
N ALA A 60 -4.20 7.05 -3.59
CA ALA A 60 -4.22 6.45 -2.26
C ALA A 60 -4.35 7.52 -1.16
N GLY A 61 -3.87 8.74 -1.41
CA GLY A 61 -4.16 9.88 -0.56
C GLY A 61 -3.56 11.19 -1.07
N GLU A 62 -3.86 12.24 -0.32
CA GLU A 62 -3.32 13.58 -0.51
C GLU A 62 -2.72 14.09 0.79
N LEU A 63 -1.66 14.91 0.68
CA LEU A 63 -0.97 15.53 1.80
C LEU A 63 -0.96 17.05 1.57
N PRO A 64 -1.51 17.86 2.48
CA PRO A 64 -1.65 19.30 2.29
C PRO A 64 -0.30 20.02 2.32
N ALA A 65 -0.23 21.16 1.62
CA ALA A 65 0.89 22.08 1.69
C ALA A 65 1.04 22.72 3.08
N GLY A 66 2.28 23.06 3.44
CA GLY A 66 2.62 23.91 4.59
C GLY A 66 2.40 23.28 5.97
N SER A 67 1.91 22.04 6.04
CA SER A 67 1.68 21.31 7.28
C SER A 67 2.27 19.92 7.22
N ALA A 68 2.93 19.50 8.30
CA ALA A 68 3.35 18.12 8.45
C ALA A 68 2.09 17.24 8.63
N ALA A 69 1.86 16.36 7.67
CA ALA A 69 0.75 15.41 7.67
C ALA A 69 1.30 13.99 7.48
N ILE A 70 0.60 13.04 8.10
CA ILE A 70 0.87 11.61 7.99
C ILE A 70 -0.44 10.93 7.66
N ASN A 71 -0.48 10.26 6.52
CA ASN A 71 -1.54 9.34 6.18
C ASN A 71 -1.11 7.93 6.58
N THR A 72 -2.01 7.20 7.22
CA THR A 72 -1.79 5.82 7.65
C THR A 72 -2.68 4.90 6.83
N HIS A 73 -2.08 3.90 6.21
CA HIS A 73 -2.78 2.87 5.46
C HIS A 73 -2.55 1.49 6.07
N THR A 74 -3.49 0.57 5.83
CA THR A 74 -3.36 -0.83 6.23
C THR A 74 -3.44 -1.75 5.02
N LEU A 75 -2.42 -2.59 4.86
CA LEU A 75 -2.42 -3.71 3.92
C LEU A 75 -2.75 -4.99 4.69
N THR A 76 -3.79 -5.71 4.27
CA THR A 76 -4.21 -6.97 4.90
C THR A 76 -4.15 -8.11 3.89
N PHE A 77 -3.52 -9.21 4.27
CA PHE A 77 -3.55 -10.48 3.53
C PHE A 77 -4.45 -11.47 4.28
N ASP A 78 -5.53 -11.90 3.65
CA ASP A 78 -6.43 -12.93 4.19
C ASP A 78 -6.18 -14.26 3.48
N THR A 79 -5.68 -15.23 4.24
CA THR A 79 -5.39 -16.59 3.78
C THR A 79 -6.46 -17.60 4.21
N THR A 80 -7.57 -17.15 4.78
CA THR A 80 -8.59 -18.05 5.37
C THR A 80 -9.25 -18.96 4.33
N GLY A 81 -9.34 -18.53 3.07
CA GLY A 81 -9.83 -19.33 1.95
C GLY A 81 -8.75 -20.05 1.15
N ALA A 82 -7.47 -19.87 1.50
CA ALA A 82 -6.34 -20.31 0.69
C ALA A 82 -5.80 -21.67 1.16
N SER A 83 -5.40 -22.51 0.21
CA SER A 83 -4.61 -23.72 0.48
C SER A 83 -3.15 -23.44 0.18
N VAL A 84 -2.47 -22.74 1.09
CA VAL A 84 -1.06 -22.37 0.95
C VAL A 84 -0.18 -23.33 1.75
N ASP A 85 0.94 -23.77 1.17
CA ASP A 85 1.94 -24.54 1.91
C ASP A 85 2.61 -23.64 2.97
N ALA A 86 2.94 -24.20 4.13
CA ALA A 86 3.63 -23.48 5.21
C ALA A 86 5.02 -22.96 4.79
N ALA A 87 5.61 -23.55 3.74
CA ALA A 87 6.89 -23.12 3.19
C ALA A 87 6.78 -21.95 2.19
N THR A 88 5.58 -21.57 1.75
CA THR A 88 5.41 -20.48 0.79
C THR A 88 5.79 -19.14 1.42
N ASN A 89 6.73 -18.43 0.81
CA ASN A 89 7.14 -17.09 1.20
C ASN A 89 7.09 -16.17 -0.02
N ILE A 90 6.23 -15.16 0.04
CA ILE A 90 6.09 -14.15 -1.00
C ILE A 90 6.53 -12.82 -0.41
N ALA A 91 7.57 -12.22 -0.98
CA ALA A 91 8.04 -10.92 -0.58
C ALA A 91 7.14 -9.84 -1.19
N VAL A 92 6.76 -8.86 -0.37
CA VAL A 92 5.97 -7.70 -0.78
C VAL A 92 6.85 -6.46 -0.70
N SER A 93 7.01 -5.78 -1.83
CA SER A 93 7.64 -4.47 -1.91
C SER A 93 6.58 -3.40 -2.07
N VAL A 94 6.71 -2.31 -1.31
CA VAL A 94 5.80 -1.17 -1.37
C VAL A 94 6.57 0.04 -1.90
N SER A 95 6.04 0.68 -2.93
CA SER A 95 6.55 1.95 -3.45
C SER A 95 5.45 3.02 -3.42
N VAL A 96 5.86 4.26 -3.19
CA VAL A 96 4.97 5.43 -3.19
C VAL A 96 5.37 6.33 -4.34
N GLN A 97 4.44 6.56 -5.26
CA GLN A 97 4.62 7.47 -6.38
C GLN A 97 3.83 8.74 -6.08
N ALA A 98 4.53 9.82 -5.77
CA ALA A 98 3.93 11.10 -5.44
C ALA A 98 4.14 12.12 -6.56
N GLU A 99 3.12 12.96 -6.79
CA GLU A 99 3.18 14.11 -7.67
C GLU A 99 2.74 15.36 -6.91
N GLN A 100 3.27 16.51 -7.32
CA GLN A 100 2.81 17.80 -6.86
C GLN A 100 1.43 18.10 -7.45
N ILE A 101 0.54 18.64 -6.63
CA ILE A 101 -0.76 19.18 -7.04
C ILE A 101 -0.87 20.65 -6.63
N ASP A 102 -1.73 21.40 -7.33
CA ASP A 102 -2.00 22.82 -7.10
C ASP A 102 -2.97 23.06 -5.93
#